data_AF-A0A923VD22-F1
#
_entry.id   AF-A0A923VD22-F1
#
_cell.length_a   1.000
_cell.length_b   1.000
_cell.length_c   1.000
_cell.angle_alpha   90.00
_cell.angle_beta   90.00
_cell.angle_gamma   90.00
#
_symmetry.space_group_name_H-M   'P 1'
#
loop_
_entity.id
_entity.type
_entity.pdbx_description
1 polymer ?
#
loop_
_entity_poly.entity_id
_entity_poly.type
_entity_poly.pdbx_seq_one_letter_code
_entity_poly.pdbx_strand_id
1 'polypeptide(L)' 'GMCQPAQIGSAIILLKRNTAPTDADIDEAMKHNLCRCATYHRIRKGIHAAAATLQRIGYQSVTI' A
#
# COMPACT_ATOMS: atom_id res chain seq x y z
N GLY A 1 6.53 -3.78 14.27
CA GLY A 1 7.82 -3.17 13.91
C GLY A 1 7.61 -1.68 13.64
N MET A 2 8.54 -0.83 14.03
CA MET A 2 8.37 0.64 14.02
C MET A 2 8.07 1.27 12.64
N CYS A 3 8.47 0.64 11.53
CA CYS A 3 8.16 1.14 10.18
C CYS A 3 6.75 0.78 9.69
N GLN A 4 6.09 -0.22 10.30
CA GLN A 4 4.80 -0.74 9.83
C GLN A 4 3.67 0.30 9.91
N PRO A 5 3.53 1.13 10.97
CA PRO A 5 2.48 2.14 11.02
C PRO A 5 2.58 3.16 9.86
N ALA A 6 3.79 3.64 9.56
CA ALA A 6 4.01 4.58 8.46
C ALA A 6 3.69 3.95 7.09
N GLN A 7 4.12 2.71 6.89
CA GLN A 7 3.84 1.91 5.69
C GLN A 7 2.33 1.67 5.49
N ILE A 8 1.61 1.36 6.58
CA ILE A 8 0.15 1.21 6.57
C ILE A 8 -0.52 2.54 6.17
N GLY A 9 -0.10 3.66 6.76
CA GLY A 9 -0.63 4.98 6.43
C GLY A 9 -0.48 5.33 4.95
N SER A 10 0.72 5.18 4.39
CA SER A 10 0.94 5.39 2.96
C SER A 10 0.16 4.40 2.09
N ALA A 11 0.02 3.14 2.51
CA ALA A 11 -0.74 2.13 1.77
C ALA A 11 -2.22 2.50 1.72
N ILE A 12 -2.78 3.00 2.82
CA ILE A 12 -4.16 3.49 2.87
C ILE A 12 -4.35 4.65 1.89
N ILE A 13 -3.42 5.62 1.88
CA ILE A 13 -3.50 6.78 0.98
C ILE A 13 -3.41 6.34 -0.49
N LEU A 14 -2.49 5.43 -0.81
CA LEU A 14 -2.35 4.85 -2.15
C LEU A 14 -3.64 4.15 -2.57
N LEU A 15 -4.13 3.21 -1.76
CA LEU A 15 -5.28 2.36 -2.12
C LEU A 15 -6.62 3.11 -2.14
N LYS A 16 -6.72 4.23 -1.41
CA LYS A 16 -7.86 5.15 -1.55
C LYS A 16 -7.93 5.82 -2.92
N ARG A 17 -6.79 5.99 -3.61
CA ARG A 17 -6.70 6.67 -4.90
C ARG A 17 -6.60 5.70 -6.07
N ASN A 18 -5.92 4.59 -5.86
CA ASN A 18 -5.66 3.57 -6.86
C ASN A 18 -5.86 2.18 -6.23
N THR A 19 -7.00 1.56 -6.52
CA THR A 19 -7.33 0.22 -6.05
C THR A 19 -6.65 -0.88 -6.86
N ALA A 20 -5.91 -0.55 -7.92
CA ALA A 20 -5.11 -1.47 -8.75
C ALA A 20 -3.67 -0.94 -8.94
N PRO A 21 -2.89 -0.75 -7.86
CA PRO A 21 -1.56 -0.17 -7.95
C PRO A 21 -0.58 -1.14 -8.63
N THR A 22 0.33 -0.57 -9.41
CA THR A 22 1.51 -1.28 -9.92
C THR A 22 2.61 -1.33 -8.86
N ASP A 23 3.65 -2.13 -9.12
CA ASP A 23 4.83 -2.16 -8.26
C ASP A 23 5.54 -0.80 -8.17
N ALA A 24 5.56 -0.03 -9.27
CA ALA A 24 6.12 1.30 -9.30
C ALA A 24 5.31 2.29 -8.43
N ASP A 25 3.98 2.19 -8.47
CA ASP A 25 3.10 3.03 -7.62
C ASP A 25 3.34 2.77 -6.13
N ILE A 26 3.54 1.49 -5.78
CA ILE A 26 3.85 1.07 -4.40
C ILE A 26 5.22 1.63 -3.98
N ASP A 27 6.24 1.51 -4.81
CA ASP A 27 7.58 2.00 -4.48
C ASP A 27 7.59 3.51 -4.30
N GLU A 28 6.90 4.23 -5.17
CA GLU A 28 6.75 5.67 -5.07
C GLU A 28 6.00 6.08 -3.78
N ALA A 29 4.90 5.40 -3.44
CA ALA A 29 4.14 5.66 -2.21
C ALA A 29 4.94 5.39 -0.93
N MET A 30 5.95 4.53 -1.01
CA MET A 30 6.71 4.03 0.14
C MET A 30 8.14 4.57 0.19
N LYS A 31 8.56 5.43 -0.75
CA LYS A 31 9.94 5.96 -0.84
C LYS A 31 10.41 6.69 0.42
N HIS A 32 9.49 7.29 1.17
CA HIS A 32 9.77 8.00 2.43
C HIS A 32 9.56 7.12 3.68
N ASN A 33 9.17 5.86 3.53
CA ASN A 33 8.95 4.92 4.62
C ASN A 33 10.08 3.89 4.67
N LEU A 34 11.16 4.21 5.38
CA LEU A 34 12.31 3.31 5.45
C LEU A 34 11.99 2.02 6.22
N CYS A 35 12.24 0.86 5.58
CA CYS A 35 12.10 -0.45 6.20
C CYS A 35 13.46 -0.94 6.74
N ARG A 36 13.66 -0.89 8.06
CA ARG A 36 14.92 -1.34 8.67
C ARG A 36 15.12 -2.86 8.66
N CYS A 37 14.04 -3.63 8.54
CA CYS A 37 14.09 -5.09 8.53
C CYS A 37 14.36 -5.69 7.14
N ALA A 38 14.54 -4.85 6.10
CA ALA A 38 14.74 -5.28 4.71
C ALA A 38 13.62 -6.17 4.12
N THR A 39 12.40 -6.09 4.66
CA THR A 39 11.25 -6.91 4.26
C THR A 39 10.28 -6.19 3.30
N TYR A 40 10.77 -5.24 2.51
CA TYR A 40 9.94 -4.42 1.62
C TYR A 40 9.11 -5.24 0.62
N HIS A 41 9.68 -6.35 0.14
CA HIS A 41 8.97 -7.31 -0.72
C HIS A 41 7.70 -7.89 -0.06
N ARG A 42 7.67 -8.05 1.27
CA ARG A 42 6.47 -8.52 2.00
C ARG A 42 5.44 -7.40 2.11
N ILE A 43 5.87 -6.16 2.27
CA ILE A 43 5.00 -4.98 2.30
C ILE A 43 4.30 -4.83 0.94
N ARG A 44 5.06 -4.89 -0.16
CA ARG A 44 4.54 -4.90 -1.54
C ARG A 44 3.48 -5.98 -1.75
N LYS A 45 3.79 -7.23 -1.37
CA LYS A 45 2.82 -8.34 -1.43
C LYS A 45 1.57 -8.08 -0.59
N GLY A 46 1.73 -7.51 0.59
CA GLY A 46 0.61 -7.14 1.47
C GLY A 46 -0.31 -6.08 0.85
N ILE A 47 0.27 -5.08 0.17
CA ILE A 47 -0.49 -4.02 -0.51
C ILE A 47 -1.27 -4.60 -1.69
N HIS A 48 -0.67 -5.48 -2.49
CA HIS A 48 -1.39 -6.19 -3.57
C HIS A 48 -2.54 -7.04 -3.03
N ALA A 49 -2.33 -7.77 -1.93
CA ALA A 49 -3.39 -8.56 -1.30
C ALA A 49 -4.53 -7.67 -0.76
N ALA A 50 -4.20 -6.50 -0.21
CA ALA A 50 -5.18 -5.52 0.24
C ALA A 50 -5.95 -4.93 -0.95
N ALA A 51 -5.27 -4.55 -2.03
CA ALA A 51 -5.88 -4.08 -3.27
C ALA A 51 -6.89 -5.08 -3.83
N ALA A 52 -6.49 -6.35 -3.96
CA ALA A 52 -7.38 -7.43 -4.41
C ALA A 52 -8.58 -7.61 -3.48
N THR A 53 -8.38 -7.48 -2.17
CA THR A 53 -9.48 -7.53 -1.18
C THR A 53 -10.45 -6.36 -1.35
N LEU A 54 -9.94 -5.13 -1.53
CA LEU A 54 -10.75 -3.93 -1.74
C LEU A 54 -11.59 -4.02 -3.02
N GLN A 55 -11.00 -4.52 -4.11
CA GLN A 55 -11.71 -4.78 -5.36
C GLN A 55 -12.81 -5.83 -5.17
N ARG A 56 -12.49 -6.94 -4.48
CA ARG A 56 -13.43 -8.03 -4.21
C ARG A 56 -14.65 -7.57 -3.41
N ILE A 57 -14.49 -6.63 -2.48
CA ILE A 57 -15.60 -6.09 -1.67
C ILE A 57 -16.29 -4.88 -2.31
N GLY A 58 -15.88 -4.45 -3.51
CA GLY A 58 -16.49 -3.31 -4.19
C GLY A 58 -16.21 -1.96 -3.52
N TYR A 59 -15.05 -1.79 -2.87
CA TYR A 59 -14.69 -0.52 -2.23
C TYR A 59 -14.56 0.60 -3.28
N GLN A 60 -15.44 1.60 -3.22
CA GLN A 60 -15.34 2.79 -4.05
C GLN A 60 -14.31 3.75 -3.44
N SER A 61 -13.23 4.01 -4.18
CA SER A 61 -12.28 5.08 -3.89
C SER A 61 -13.01 6.42 -3.85
N VAL A 62 -13.10 7.03 -2.67
CA VAL A 62 -13.62 8.40 -2.53
C VAL A 62 -12.56 9.35 -3.07
N THR A 63 -12.84 9.96 -4.22
CA THR A 63 -12.11 11.11 -4.74
C THR A 63 -12.43 12.31 -3.83
N ILE A 64 -11.45 12.75 -3.04
CA ILE A 64 -11.49 14.05 -2.33
C ILE A 64 -10.81 15.07 -3.22
#